data_AF-A0A9D9N9F8-F1
#
_entry.id   AF-A0A9D9N9F8-F1
#
_cell.length_a   1.000
_cell.length_b   1.000
_cell.length_c   1.000
_cell.angle_alpha   90.00
_cell.angle_beta   90.00
_cell.angle_gamma   90.00
#
_symmetry.space_group_name_H-M   'P 1'
#
loop_
_entity.id
_entity.type
_entity.pdbx_description
1 polymer ?
#
loop_
_entity_poly.entity_id
_entity_poly.type
_entity_poly.pdbx_seq_one_letter_code
_entity_poly.pdbx_strand_id
1 'polypeptide(L)'
;DDDDDDDEIMSSAVKSGGGGGGDETLLAMLKDLRSSMARRLKLQPWVIFTDAALEDMTILYPTTIDGLTHCQNVGEGKAKKFGKEFMELISRYIEENDIVPPDDFVLKSPPNRSYKQRIVNCIDHRHSFDDIAEALDIDMDELLDKIESIVYAGTRLDIDYYIEQEVDEDKVDEIYDYFKEEAESDSIADALKELGPDFTEEEVRLVRIKFLNEVGN
;
A
#
# COMPACT_ATOMS: atom_id res chain seq x y z
N ASP A 1 17.46 58.20 -32.14
CA ASP A 1 18.08 57.21 -33.04
C ASP A 1 18.89 56.25 -32.15
N ASP A 2 18.27 55.67 -31.12
CA ASP A 2 17.24 54.58 -31.18
C ASP A 2 18.00 53.26 -31.50
N ASP A 3 17.98 52.19 -30.72
CA ASP A 3 17.05 51.73 -29.69
C ASP A 3 17.79 50.80 -28.71
N ASP A 4 17.26 50.76 -27.49
CA ASP A 4 17.42 49.73 -26.47
C ASP A 4 17.04 48.33 -27.01
N ASP A 5 17.71 47.29 -26.52
CA ASP A 5 17.04 46.07 -26.05
C ASP A 5 18.05 45.21 -25.27
N ASP A 6 17.97 45.39 -23.95
CA ASP A 6 18.34 44.40 -22.94
C ASP A 6 17.49 43.14 -23.14
N ASP A 7 18.12 41.98 -23.22
CA ASP A 7 17.50 40.75 -22.73
C ASP A 7 18.58 39.80 -22.21
N GLU A 8 18.93 40.07 -20.95
CA GLU A 8 19.70 39.19 -20.09
C GLU A 8 18.81 37.99 -19.71
N ILE A 9 18.79 36.96 -20.56
CA ILE A 9 18.08 35.72 -20.26
C ILE A 9 18.83 34.99 -19.14
N MET A 10 18.36 35.23 -17.92
CA MET A 10 18.69 34.46 -16.73
C MET A 10 18.36 32.99 -16.98
N SER A 11 19.40 32.17 -17.12
CA SER A 11 19.26 30.72 -17.04
C SER A 11 18.85 30.36 -15.61
N SER A 12 17.55 30.19 -15.38
CA SER A 12 17.05 29.46 -14.22
C SER A 12 17.53 28.02 -14.35
N ALA A 13 18.66 27.75 -13.71
CA ALA A 13 19.14 26.41 -13.45
C ALA A 13 18.08 25.68 -12.62
N VAL A 14 17.19 24.98 -13.31
CA VAL A 14 16.41 23.89 -12.73
C VAL A 14 17.41 22.90 -12.17
N LYS A 15 17.51 22.88 -10.84
CA LYS A 15 18.26 21.86 -10.11
C LYS A 15 17.56 20.52 -10.38
N SER A 16 18.04 19.81 -11.39
CA SER A 16 18.00 18.34 -11.35
C SER A 16 18.87 17.90 -10.18
N GLY A 17 18.25 17.76 -9.01
CA GLY A 17 18.83 17.03 -7.89
C GLY A 17 18.78 15.54 -8.22
N GLY A 18 19.94 14.96 -8.52
CA GLY A 18 20.08 13.52 -8.64
C GLY A 18 20.26 12.87 -7.27
N GLY A 19 19.64 11.70 -7.07
CA GLY A 19 19.98 10.81 -5.96
C GLY A 19 18.86 9.92 -5.39
N GLY A 20 17.96 9.38 -6.21
CA GLY A 20 16.78 8.60 -5.80
C GLY A 20 15.60 9.04 -6.66
N GLY A 21 14.82 8.14 -7.24
CA GLY A 21 14.01 8.42 -8.44
C GLY A 21 12.86 9.45 -8.33
N GLY A 22 12.60 10.04 -7.16
CA GLY A 22 11.40 10.85 -6.88
C GLY A 22 11.67 12.24 -6.27
N ASP A 23 10.62 13.07 -6.18
CA ASP A 23 10.67 14.43 -5.59
C ASP A 23 10.74 14.39 -4.05
N GLU A 24 11.89 14.76 -3.49
CA GLU A 24 12.15 14.75 -2.05
C GLU A 24 11.26 15.71 -1.25
N THR A 25 10.88 16.85 -1.84
CA THR A 25 10.04 17.86 -1.16
C THR A 25 8.62 17.34 -1.03
N LEU A 26 8.07 16.81 -2.13
CA LEU A 26 6.77 16.17 -2.12
C LEU A 26 6.76 14.96 -1.19
N LEU A 27 7.82 14.15 -1.18
CA LEU A 27 7.93 12.98 -0.29
C LEU A 27 7.82 13.39 1.19
N ALA A 28 8.50 14.46 1.59
CA ALA A 28 8.42 14.99 2.95
C ALA A 28 6.99 15.43 3.31
N MET A 29 6.32 16.16 2.41
CA MET A 29 4.93 16.60 2.60
C MET A 29 3.96 15.41 2.70
N LEU A 30 4.16 14.38 1.89
CA LEU A 30 3.35 13.15 1.91
C LEU A 30 3.57 12.37 3.21
N LYS A 31 4.81 12.27 3.70
CA LYS A 31 5.14 11.63 4.98
C LYS A 31 4.51 12.38 6.17
N ASP A 32 4.50 13.71 6.13
CA ASP A 32 3.83 14.54 7.14
C ASP A 32 2.31 14.35 7.11
N LEU A 33 1.71 14.36 5.92
CA LEU A 33 0.27 14.11 5.73
C LEU A 33 -0.11 12.72 6.25
N ARG A 34 0.65 11.68 5.89
CA ARG A 34 0.47 10.32 6.38
C ARG A 34 0.51 10.27 7.90
N SER A 35 1.51 10.89 8.52
CA SER A 35 1.68 10.89 9.97
C SER A 35 0.55 11.63 10.69
N SER A 36 0.07 12.74 10.13
CA SER A 36 -1.08 13.49 10.64
C SER A 36 -2.36 12.67 10.58
N MET A 37 -2.61 12.02 9.43
CA MET A 37 -3.78 11.18 9.23
C MET A 37 -3.74 9.94 10.14
N ALA A 38 -2.59 9.29 10.28
CA ALA A 38 -2.36 8.13 11.16
C ALA A 38 -2.74 8.44 12.60
N ARG A 39 -2.26 9.58 13.11
CA ARG A 39 -2.60 10.06 14.46
C ARG A 39 -4.10 10.33 14.62
N ARG A 40 -4.76 10.90 13.61
CA ARG A 40 -6.20 11.17 13.62
C ARG A 40 -7.03 9.90 13.62
N LEU A 41 -6.59 8.88 12.88
CA LEU A 41 -7.26 7.59 12.77
C LEU A 41 -6.85 6.60 13.86
N LYS A 42 -5.85 6.94 14.69
CA LYS A 42 -5.24 6.05 15.69
C LYS A 42 -4.70 4.77 15.07
N LEU A 43 -4.03 4.91 13.93
CA LEU A 43 -3.40 3.83 13.18
C LEU A 43 -1.90 4.10 13.07
N GLN A 44 -1.12 3.05 12.84
CA GLN A 44 0.28 3.21 12.47
C GLN A 44 0.40 3.82 11.06
N PRO A 45 1.39 4.71 10.80
CA PRO A 45 1.52 5.40 9.52
C PRO A 45 1.58 4.47 8.30
N TRP A 46 2.30 3.35 8.41
CA TRP A 46 2.49 2.39 7.32
C TRP A 46 1.18 1.75 6.83
N VAL A 47 0.16 1.69 7.70
CA VAL A 47 -1.17 1.16 7.36
C VAL A 47 -1.86 2.05 6.31
N ILE A 48 -1.63 3.36 6.34
CA ILE A 48 -2.25 4.33 5.41
C ILE A 48 -1.63 4.24 4.03
N PHE A 49 -0.30 4.35 3.93
CA PHE A 49 0.48 4.14 2.72
C PHE A 49 1.91 3.78 3.13
N THR A 50 2.48 2.76 2.49
CA THR A 50 3.87 2.35 2.73
C THR A 50 4.84 3.39 2.18
N ASP A 51 6.10 3.35 2.59
CA ASP A 51 7.12 4.25 2.05
C ASP A 51 7.26 4.09 0.53
N ALA A 52 7.24 2.86 0.01
CA ALA A 52 7.23 2.58 -1.43
C ALA A 52 6.04 3.23 -2.16
N ALA A 53 4.84 3.19 -1.56
CA ALA A 53 3.67 3.86 -2.14
C ALA A 53 3.85 5.38 -2.21
N LEU A 54 4.42 6.00 -1.16
CA LEU A 54 4.68 7.44 -1.15
C LEU A 54 5.78 7.82 -2.15
N GLU A 55 6.82 7.00 -2.28
CA GLU A 55 7.87 7.19 -3.28
C GLU A 55 7.28 7.17 -4.70
N ASP A 56 6.44 6.19 -5.02
CA ASP A 56 5.72 6.14 -6.31
C ASP A 56 4.85 7.38 -6.54
N MET A 57 4.18 7.89 -5.51
CA MET A 57 3.38 9.12 -5.64
C MET A 57 4.23 10.34 -6.03
N THR A 58 5.51 10.37 -5.67
CA THR A 58 6.44 11.44 -6.06
C THR A 58 6.98 11.32 -7.49
N ILE A 59 6.74 10.18 -8.13
CA ILE A 59 7.14 9.89 -9.51
C ILE A 59 5.94 10.03 -10.43
N LEU A 60 4.80 9.46 -10.02
CA LEU A 60 3.57 9.36 -10.83
C LEU A 60 2.65 10.58 -10.66
N TYR A 61 2.79 11.34 -9.57
CA TYR A 61 1.94 12.51 -9.25
C TYR A 61 0.43 12.24 -9.38
N PRO A 62 -0.11 11.18 -8.76
CA PRO A 62 -1.50 10.79 -8.95
C PRO A 62 -2.48 11.83 -8.37
N THR A 63 -3.37 12.32 -9.22
CA THR A 63 -4.46 13.25 -8.85
C THR A 63 -5.86 12.62 -8.95
N THR A 64 -5.92 11.33 -9.31
CA THR A 64 -7.16 10.56 -9.42
C THR A 64 -7.04 9.24 -8.66
N ILE A 65 -8.19 8.64 -8.32
CA ILE A 65 -8.23 7.33 -7.66
C ILE A 65 -7.55 6.27 -8.53
N ASP A 66 -7.76 6.31 -9.84
CA ASP A 66 -7.10 5.39 -10.78
C ASP A 66 -5.58 5.62 -10.82
N GLY A 67 -5.12 6.88 -10.81
CA GLY A 67 -3.70 7.17 -10.69
C GLY A 67 -3.08 6.59 -9.42
N LEU A 68 -3.79 6.67 -8.28
CA LEU A 68 -3.32 6.10 -7.03
C LEU A 68 -3.17 4.58 -7.08
N THR A 69 -4.05 3.85 -7.79
CA THR A 69 -3.96 2.38 -7.88
C THR A 69 -2.78 1.87 -8.71
N HIS A 70 -2.10 2.76 -9.43
CA HIS A 70 -0.84 2.44 -10.11
C HIS A 70 0.38 2.50 -9.17
N CYS A 71 0.23 3.05 -7.95
CA CYS A 71 1.28 3.05 -6.94
C CYS A 71 1.38 1.67 -6.25
N GLN A 72 2.59 1.28 -5.84
CA GLN A 72 2.83 0.02 -5.17
C GLN A 72 1.98 -0.14 -3.90
N ASN A 73 1.36 -1.32 -3.75
CA ASN A 73 0.52 -1.68 -2.61
C ASN A 73 -0.66 -0.72 -2.35
N VAL A 74 -1.13 -0.03 -3.39
CA VAL A 74 -2.33 0.80 -3.35
C VAL A 74 -3.44 0.16 -4.18
N GLY A 75 -4.40 -0.44 -3.49
CA GLY A 75 -5.63 -0.95 -4.10
C GLY A 75 -6.77 0.07 -4.14
N GLU A 76 -7.86 -0.30 -4.81
CA GLU A 76 -9.05 0.56 -4.92
C GLU A 76 -9.66 0.89 -3.54
N GLY A 77 -9.68 -0.08 -2.61
CA GLY A 77 -10.16 0.13 -1.24
C GLY A 77 -9.34 1.19 -0.50
N LYS A 78 -8.02 1.03 -0.49
CA LYS A 78 -7.06 1.93 0.15
C LYS A 78 -7.07 3.33 -0.50
N ALA A 79 -7.09 3.40 -1.83
CA ALA A 79 -7.20 4.65 -2.58
C ALA A 79 -8.50 5.41 -2.24
N LYS A 80 -9.64 4.71 -2.14
CA LYS A 80 -10.90 5.31 -1.72
C LYS A 80 -10.90 5.74 -0.24
N LYS A 81 -10.31 4.94 0.63
CA LYS A 81 -10.31 5.14 2.10
C LYS A 81 -9.40 6.29 2.52
N PHE A 82 -8.20 6.39 1.96
CA PHE A 82 -7.17 7.34 2.39
C PHE A 82 -6.76 8.37 1.31
N GLY A 83 -6.98 8.06 0.03
CA GLY A 83 -6.34 8.79 -1.07
C GLY A 83 -6.77 10.24 -1.28
N LYS A 84 -7.95 10.65 -0.77
CA LYS A 84 -8.50 11.99 -1.05
C LYS A 84 -7.55 13.13 -0.66
N GLU A 85 -7.08 13.16 0.58
CA GLU A 85 -6.20 14.24 1.06
C GLU A 85 -4.82 14.20 0.36
N PHE A 86 -4.36 13.02 -0.04
CA PHE A 86 -3.11 12.85 -0.78
C PHE A 86 -3.22 13.41 -2.19
N MET A 87 -4.30 13.10 -2.93
CA MET A 87 -4.54 13.67 -4.26
C MET A 87 -4.69 15.19 -4.21
N GLU A 88 -5.36 15.72 -3.18
CA GLU A 88 -5.51 17.17 -3.00
C GLU A 88 -4.15 17.85 -2.73
N LEU A 89 -3.29 17.23 -1.90
CA LEU A 89 -1.94 17.70 -1.64
C LEU A 89 -1.10 17.71 -2.93
N ILE A 90 -1.10 16.59 -3.66
CA ILE A 90 -0.34 16.42 -4.90
C ILE A 90 -0.82 17.40 -5.97
N SER A 91 -2.14 17.56 -6.14
CA SER A 91 -2.72 18.50 -7.11
C SER A 91 -2.26 19.93 -6.85
N ARG A 92 -2.33 20.37 -5.59
CA ARG A 92 -1.82 21.70 -5.20
C ARG A 92 -0.31 21.82 -5.43
N TYR A 93 0.46 20.80 -5.10
CA TYR A 93 1.91 20.81 -5.30
C TYR A 93 2.27 20.92 -6.79
N ILE A 94 1.55 20.24 -7.67
CA ILE A 94 1.69 20.35 -9.14
C ILE A 94 1.42 21.78 -9.59
N GLU A 95 0.30 22.37 -9.15
CA GLU A 95 -0.09 23.74 -9.51
C GLU A 95 0.92 24.78 -9.01
N GLU A 96 1.41 24.66 -7.79
CA GLU A 96 2.36 25.61 -7.18
C GLU A 96 3.75 25.56 -7.80
N ASN A 97 4.14 24.44 -8.41
CA ASN A 97 5.48 24.22 -8.96
C ASN A 97 5.50 24.06 -10.49
N ASP A 98 4.37 24.31 -11.17
CA ASP A 98 4.20 24.16 -12.62
C ASP A 98 4.70 22.80 -13.15
N ILE A 99 4.43 21.73 -12.40
CA ILE A 99 4.85 20.38 -12.75
C ILE A 99 3.97 19.86 -13.89
N VAL A 100 4.57 19.21 -14.87
CA VAL A 100 3.85 18.42 -15.87
C VAL A 100 3.97 16.96 -15.46
N PRO A 101 2.90 16.33 -14.94
CA PRO A 101 2.93 14.91 -14.60
C PRO A 101 3.27 14.07 -15.82
N PRO A 102 3.87 12.87 -15.63
CA PRO A 102 3.95 11.90 -16.71
C PRO A 102 2.56 11.67 -17.31
N ASP A 103 2.47 11.49 -18.63
CA ASP A 103 1.21 11.08 -19.25
C ASP A 103 0.64 9.89 -18.49
N ASP A 104 -0.66 9.94 -18.21
CA ASP A 104 -1.40 8.90 -17.51
C ASP A 104 -1.20 7.60 -18.28
N PHE A 105 -0.19 6.83 -17.89
CA PHE A 105 0.12 5.56 -18.51
C PHE A 105 -1.03 4.67 -18.10
N VAL A 106 -2.05 4.60 -18.97
CA VAL A 106 -3.08 3.57 -18.97
C VAL A 106 -2.38 2.27 -19.37
N LEU A 107 -1.42 1.84 -18.55
CA LEU A 107 -0.90 0.50 -18.55
C LEU A 107 -2.02 -0.32 -17.91
N LYS A 108 -3.02 -0.64 -18.74
CA LYS A 108 -3.87 -1.80 -18.50
C LYS A 108 -2.94 -2.99 -18.44
N SER A 109 -2.38 -3.24 -17.26
CA SER A 109 -1.83 -4.53 -16.94
C SER A 109 -2.92 -5.52 -17.32
N PRO A 110 -2.66 -6.45 -18.25
CA PRO A 110 -3.65 -7.45 -18.57
C PRO A 110 -3.99 -8.10 -17.24
N PRO A 111 -5.27 -8.12 -16.85
CA PRO A 111 -5.63 -8.68 -15.58
C PRO A 111 -5.13 -10.11 -15.62
N ASN A 112 -4.21 -10.47 -14.73
CA ASN A 112 -3.86 -11.87 -14.53
C ASN A 112 -5.06 -12.49 -13.78
N ARG A 113 -6.16 -12.62 -14.54
CA ARG A 113 -7.56 -12.66 -14.10
C ARG A 113 -8.02 -14.07 -13.74
N SER A 114 -7.11 -15.04 -13.68
CA SER A 114 -7.47 -16.44 -13.43
C SER A 114 -7.37 -16.81 -11.95
N TYR A 115 -6.19 -16.65 -11.33
CA TYR A 115 -5.98 -17.16 -9.96
C TYR A 115 -6.56 -16.25 -8.88
N LYS A 116 -6.42 -14.92 -9.01
CA LYS A 116 -6.97 -13.98 -8.00
C LYS A 116 -8.47 -14.14 -7.84
N GLN A 117 -9.21 -14.18 -8.96
CA GLN A 117 -10.66 -14.37 -8.95
C GLN A 117 -11.05 -15.75 -8.40
N ARG A 118 -10.26 -16.79 -8.70
CA ARG A 118 -10.48 -18.13 -8.15
C ARG A 118 -10.30 -18.16 -6.64
N ILE A 119 -9.21 -17.60 -6.12
CA ILE A 119 -8.93 -17.52 -4.67
C ILE A 119 -10.03 -16.73 -3.96
N VAL A 120 -10.36 -15.53 -4.46
CA VAL A 120 -11.46 -14.70 -3.92
C VAL A 120 -12.76 -15.50 -3.89
N ASN A 121 -13.14 -16.12 -5.00
CA ASN A 121 -14.36 -16.94 -5.07
C ASN A 121 -14.32 -18.11 -4.08
N CYS A 122 -13.19 -18.79 -3.92
CA CYS A 122 -13.10 -19.90 -2.97
C CYS A 122 -13.22 -19.44 -1.52
N ILE A 123 -12.60 -18.32 -1.16
CA ILE A 123 -12.69 -17.71 0.17
C ILE A 123 -14.13 -17.24 0.43
N ASP A 124 -14.79 -16.61 -0.54
CA ASP A 124 -16.20 -16.19 -0.42
C ASP A 124 -17.16 -17.36 -0.15
N HIS A 125 -16.82 -18.56 -0.64
CA HIS A 125 -17.55 -19.81 -0.38
C HIS A 125 -17.00 -20.61 0.82
N ARG A 126 -16.08 -20.02 1.59
CA ARG A 126 -15.48 -20.57 2.82
C ARG A 126 -14.80 -21.93 2.63
N HIS A 127 -14.17 -22.14 1.48
CA HIS A 127 -13.31 -23.31 1.28
C HIS A 127 -12.08 -23.24 2.21
N SER A 128 -11.62 -24.38 2.75
CA SER A 128 -10.39 -24.40 3.55
C SER A 128 -9.19 -23.98 2.70
N PHE A 129 -8.15 -23.42 3.32
CA PHE A 129 -6.96 -23.02 2.55
C PHE A 129 -6.26 -24.24 1.95
N ASP A 130 -6.29 -25.39 2.64
CA ASP A 130 -5.80 -26.67 2.10
C ASP A 130 -6.49 -27.06 0.79
N ASP A 131 -7.83 -27.00 0.75
CA ASP A 131 -8.60 -27.31 -0.46
C ASP A 131 -8.28 -26.32 -1.60
N ILE A 132 -8.05 -25.05 -1.27
CA ILE A 132 -7.72 -24.01 -2.25
C ILE A 132 -6.32 -24.26 -2.82
N ALA A 133 -5.34 -24.58 -1.97
CA ALA A 133 -3.98 -24.90 -2.35
C ALA A 133 -3.95 -26.14 -3.26
N GLU A 134 -4.65 -27.22 -2.88
CA GLU A 134 -4.78 -28.43 -3.69
C GLU A 134 -5.44 -28.15 -5.04
N ALA A 135 -6.55 -27.39 -5.07
CA ALA A 135 -7.25 -27.05 -6.31
C ALA A 135 -6.45 -26.16 -7.26
N LEU A 136 -5.42 -25.48 -6.75
CA LEU A 136 -4.50 -24.64 -7.51
C LEU A 136 -3.15 -25.32 -7.80
N ASP A 137 -2.91 -26.52 -7.23
CA ASP A 137 -1.63 -27.26 -7.32
C ASP A 137 -0.45 -26.43 -6.81
N ILE A 138 -0.64 -25.77 -5.66
CA ILE A 138 0.35 -24.94 -4.98
C ILE A 138 0.47 -25.36 -3.51
N ASP A 139 1.56 -24.95 -2.85
CA ASP A 139 1.71 -25.14 -1.41
C ASP A 139 1.07 -23.99 -0.59
N MET A 140 1.06 -24.16 0.73
CA MET A 140 0.43 -23.19 1.64
C MET A 140 1.14 -21.85 1.63
N ASP A 141 2.47 -21.84 1.57
CA ASP A 141 3.26 -20.61 1.53
C ASP A 141 2.95 -19.80 0.26
N GLU A 142 2.87 -20.46 -0.89
CA GLU A 142 2.51 -19.83 -2.16
C GLU A 142 1.04 -19.36 -2.16
N LEU A 143 0.13 -20.09 -1.51
CA LEU A 143 -1.26 -19.63 -1.35
C LEU A 143 -1.33 -18.36 -0.50
N LEU A 144 -0.65 -18.33 0.66
CA LEU A 144 -0.59 -17.16 1.53
C LEU A 144 0.03 -15.97 0.81
N ASP A 145 1.10 -16.16 0.02
CA ASP A 145 1.69 -15.09 -0.81
C ASP A 145 0.68 -14.50 -1.80
N LYS A 146 -0.14 -15.36 -2.43
CA LYS A 146 -1.19 -14.91 -3.35
C LYS A 146 -2.32 -14.18 -2.62
N ILE A 147 -2.74 -14.66 -1.46
CA ILE A 147 -3.76 -14.00 -0.62
C ILE A 147 -3.28 -12.63 -0.16
N GLU A 148 -2.05 -12.55 0.34
CA GLU A 148 -1.40 -11.28 0.71
C GLU A 148 -1.36 -10.33 -0.49
N SER A 149 -0.94 -10.79 -1.67
CA SER A 149 -0.97 -9.98 -2.90
C SER A 149 -2.37 -9.47 -3.26
N ILE A 150 -3.43 -10.23 -2.99
CA ILE A 150 -4.83 -9.83 -3.22
C ILE A 150 -5.24 -8.74 -2.21
N VAL A 151 -4.88 -8.91 -0.93
CA VAL A 151 -5.15 -7.93 0.13
C VAL A 151 -4.35 -6.64 -0.06
N TYR A 152 -3.07 -6.72 -0.42
CA TYR A 152 -2.26 -5.54 -0.76
C TYR A 152 -2.78 -4.80 -2.00
N ALA A 153 -3.40 -5.51 -2.94
CA ALA A 153 -4.13 -4.92 -4.06
C ALA A 153 -5.49 -4.32 -3.66
N GLY A 154 -5.83 -4.31 -2.36
CA GLY A 154 -7.01 -3.66 -1.79
C GLY A 154 -8.30 -4.45 -1.89
N THR A 155 -8.23 -5.75 -2.20
CA THR A 155 -9.40 -6.62 -2.16
C THR A 155 -9.62 -7.10 -0.74
N ARG A 156 -10.79 -6.83 -0.17
CA ARG A 156 -11.17 -7.36 1.14
C ARG A 156 -11.49 -8.84 1.03
N LEU A 157 -10.90 -9.64 1.91
CA LEU A 157 -11.15 -11.07 2.04
C LEU A 157 -11.61 -11.39 3.46
N ASP A 158 -12.71 -12.12 3.60
CA ASP A 158 -13.15 -12.64 4.90
C ASP A 158 -12.50 -14.00 5.14
N ILE A 159 -11.39 -14.00 5.89
CA ILE A 159 -10.61 -15.21 6.23
C ILE A 159 -10.82 -15.64 7.69
N ASP A 160 -11.73 -14.99 8.41
CA ASP A 160 -11.93 -15.21 9.85
C ASP A 160 -12.30 -16.66 10.15
N TYR A 161 -13.08 -17.28 9.25
CA TYR A 161 -13.47 -18.68 9.38
C TYR A 161 -12.29 -19.65 9.43
N TYR A 162 -11.19 -19.33 8.76
CA TYR A 162 -9.99 -20.17 8.74
C TYR A 162 -9.12 -19.88 9.97
N ILE A 163 -8.99 -18.59 10.33
CA ILE A 163 -8.25 -18.16 11.53
C ILE A 163 -8.83 -18.79 12.79
N GLU A 164 -10.16 -18.76 12.95
CA GLU A 164 -10.87 -19.33 14.09
C GLU A 164 -10.67 -20.86 14.24
N GLN A 165 -10.23 -21.54 13.17
CA GLN A 165 -9.97 -22.99 13.17
C GLN A 165 -8.50 -23.32 13.46
N GLU A 166 -7.58 -22.50 12.95
CA GLU A 166 -6.15 -22.81 12.95
C GLU A 166 -5.34 -22.04 14.00
N VAL A 167 -5.86 -20.92 14.52
CA VAL A 167 -5.13 -20.05 15.45
C VAL A 167 -5.92 -19.88 16.75
N ASP A 168 -5.22 -20.02 17.89
CA ASP A 168 -5.81 -19.75 19.21
C ASP A 168 -6.24 -18.28 19.34
N GLU A 169 -7.42 -18.03 19.92
CA GLU A 169 -7.99 -16.69 20.10
C GLU A 169 -7.02 -15.76 20.86
N ASP A 170 -6.34 -16.27 21.89
CA ASP A 170 -5.37 -15.48 22.67
C ASP A 170 -4.19 -15.03 21.78
N LYS A 171 -3.75 -15.89 20.86
CA LYS A 171 -2.68 -15.56 19.90
C LYS A 171 -3.16 -14.57 18.84
N VAL A 172 -4.41 -14.70 18.38
CA VAL A 172 -5.00 -13.75 17.42
C VAL A 172 -4.99 -12.36 18.01
N ASP A 173 -5.45 -12.19 19.24
CA ASP A 173 -5.48 -10.89 19.92
C ASP A 173 -4.08 -10.31 20.08
N GLU A 174 -3.10 -11.12 20.52
CA GLU A 174 -1.72 -10.66 20.72
C GLU A 174 -1.04 -10.22 19.41
N ILE A 175 -1.17 -11.01 18.33
CA ILE A 175 -0.63 -10.63 17.02
C ILE A 175 -1.33 -9.38 16.49
N TYR A 176 -2.65 -9.29 16.66
CA TYR A 176 -3.43 -8.15 16.17
C TYR A 176 -3.03 -6.86 16.88
N ASP A 177 -2.91 -6.90 18.20
CA ASP A 177 -2.49 -5.76 19.01
C ASP A 177 -1.04 -5.34 18.70
N TYR A 178 -0.13 -6.29 18.45
CA TYR A 178 1.21 -5.99 17.96
C TYR A 178 1.17 -5.15 16.67
N PHE A 179 0.45 -5.59 15.63
CA PHE A 179 0.38 -4.83 14.36
C PHE A 179 -0.29 -3.47 14.51
N LYS A 180 -1.22 -3.36 15.46
CA LYS A 180 -2.00 -2.14 15.69
C LYS A 180 -1.23 -1.09 16.49
N GLU A 181 -0.47 -1.51 17.50
CA GLU A 181 0.08 -0.60 18.51
C GLU A 181 1.60 -0.49 18.46
N GLU A 182 2.31 -1.57 18.11
CA GLU A 182 3.76 -1.66 18.27
C GLU A 182 4.51 -1.69 16.93
N ALA A 183 3.97 -2.39 15.93
CA ALA A 183 4.68 -2.65 14.68
C ALA A 183 4.99 -1.35 13.90
N GLU A 184 6.25 -1.20 13.51
CA GLU A 184 6.70 -0.08 12.66
C GLU A 184 6.48 -0.34 11.16
N SER A 185 6.26 -1.61 10.78
CA SER A 185 5.98 -2.06 9.41
C SER A 185 5.14 -3.35 9.41
N ASP A 186 4.81 -3.86 8.22
CA ASP A 186 4.13 -5.15 8.04
C ASP A 186 5.09 -6.35 7.94
N SER A 187 6.34 -6.18 8.42
CA SER A 187 7.40 -7.19 8.39
C SER A 187 7.07 -8.39 9.28
N ILE A 188 6.94 -9.56 8.67
CA ILE A 188 6.75 -10.84 9.38
C ILE A 188 7.97 -11.22 10.21
N ALA A 189 9.17 -10.95 9.71
CA ALA A 189 10.40 -11.28 10.43
C ALA A 189 10.54 -10.48 11.73
N ASP A 190 10.16 -9.21 11.71
CA ASP A 190 10.17 -8.37 12.91
C ASP A 190 9.05 -8.79 13.87
N ALA A 191 7.86 -9.11 13.34
CA ALA A 191 6.76 -9.62 14.14
C ALA A 191 7.14 -10.91 14.90
N LEU A 192 7.71 -11.91 14.21
CA LEU A 192 8.16 -13.16 14.83
C LEU A 192 9.26 -12.94 15.88
N LYS A 193 10.11 -11.95 15.68
CA LYS A 193 11.18 -11.62 16.63
C LYS A 193 10.64 -11.01 17.92
N GLU A 194 9.63 -10.14 17.82
CA GLU A 194 9.02 -9.47 18.97
C GLU A 194 8.01 -10.38 19.71
N LEU A 195 7.15 -11.08 18.95
CA LEU A 195 6.16 -12.02 19.50
C LEU A 195 6.83 -13.27 20.11
N GLY A 196 7.97 -13.68 19.57
CA GLY A 196 8.77 -14.76 20.11
C GLY A 196 8.40 -16.16 19.58
N PRO A 197 9.00 -17.21 20.16
CA PRO A 197 9.00 -18.57 19.58
C PRO A 197 7.66 -19.32 19.71
N ASP A 198 6.71 -18.77 20.47
CA ASP A 198 5.40 -19.40 20.66
C ASP A 198 4.48 -19.18 19.45
N PHE A 199 4.86 -18.31 18.52
CA PHE A 199 4.10 -17.96 17.31
C PHE A 199 4.75 -18.56 16.06
N THR A 200 3.95 -19.18 15.21
CA THR A 200 4.40 -19.65 13.90
C THR A 200 4.30 -18.55 12.86
N GLU A 201 5.11 -18.65 11.81
CA GLU A 201 5.04 -17.72 10.68
C GLU A 201 3.63 -17.68 10.07
N GLU A 202 3.00 -18.84 9.91
CA GLU A 202 1.64 -18.97 9.38
C GLU A 202 0.60 -18.25 10.23
N GLU A 203 0.61 -18.43 11.56
CA GLU A 203 -0.28 -17.73 12.50
C GLU A 203 -0.14 -16.21 12.35
N VAL A 204 1.10 -15.70 12.32
CA VAL A 204 1.37 -14.27 12.17
C VAL A 204 0.91 -13.75 10.81
N ARG A 205 1.14 -14.50 9.73
CA ARG A 205 0.69 -14.14 8.38
C ARG A 205 -0.83 -14.05 8.29
N LEU A 206 -1.56 -15.03 8.83
CA LEU A 206 -3.02 -15.06 8.83
C LEU A 206 -3.61 -13.84 9.55
N VAL A 207 -3.13 -13.54 10.76
CA VAL A 207 -3.64 -12.40 11.53
C VAL A 207 -3.22 -11.07 10.90
N ARG A 208 -2.03 -10.98 10.30
CA ARG A 208 -1.61 -9.81 9.50
C ARG A 208 -2.57 -9.53 8.35
N ILE A 209 -2.98 -10.58 7.62
CA ILE A 209 -3.94 -10.47 6.51
C ILE A 209 -5.29 -9.95 7.03
N LYS A 210 -5.78 -10.50 8.15
CA LYS A 210 -7.01 -10.02 8.82
C LYS A 210 -6.90 -8.53 9.19
N PHE A 211 -5.82 -8.14 9.88
CA PHE A 211 -5.57 -6.76 10.27
C PHE A 211 -5.57 -5.80 9.07
N LEU A 212 -4.87 -6.15 7.98
CA LEU A 212 -4.83 -5.34 6.76
C LEU A 212 -6.21 -5.21 6.09
N ASN A 213 -7.04 -6.25 6.12
CA ASN A 213 -8.39 -6.21 5.56
C ASN A 213 -9.33 -5.27 6.33
N GLU A 214 -9.25 -5.27 7.66
CA GLU A 214 -10.12 -4.44 8.50
C GLU A 214 -9.67 -2.98 8.51
N VAL A 215 -8.35 -2.77 8.61
CA VAL A 215 -7.78 -1.46 8.90
C VAL A 215 -7.25 -0.77 7.64
N GLY A 216 -6.60 -1.51 6.74
CA GLY A 216 -5.98 -0.95 5.52
C GLY A 216 -6.94 -0.78 4.34
N ASN A 217 -7.90 -1.70 4.19
CA ASN A 217 -8.80 -1.75 3.03
C ASN A 217 -10.22 -1.31 3.31
#